data_AF-A0A3N9NGU6-F1
#
_entry.id   AF-A0A3N9NGU6-F1
#
_cell.length_a   1.000
_cell.length_b   1.000
_cell.length_c   1.000
_cell.angle_alpha   90.00
_cell.angle_beta   90.00
_cell.angle_gamma   90.00
#
_symmetry.space_group_name_H-M   'P 1'
#
loop_
_entity.id
_entity.type
_entity.pdbx_description
1 polymer ?
#
loop_
_entity_poly.entity_id
_entity_poly.type
_entity_poly.pdbx_seq_one_letter_code
_entity_poly.pdbx_strand_id
1 'polypeptide(L)' 'EKVNVVGPLCTPLDTFGMNVELPHAEEGDILVVFNSGAYGFSASPLQFLSHAEPDEIIV' A
#
# COMPACT_ATOMS: atom_id res chain seq x y z
N GLU A 1 -13.85 -3.25 11.83
CA GLU A 1 -13.61 -1.94 12.43
C GLU A 1 -13.39 -0.93 11.33
N LYS A 2 -13.83 0.31 11.57
CA LYS A 2 -13.75 1.40 10.62
C LYS A 2 -12.42 2.13 10.76
N VAL A 3 -11.55 2.00 9.77
CA VAL A 3 -10.15 2.45 9.85
C VAL A 3 -9.70 3.18 8.58
N ASN A 4 -8.54 3.84 8.66
CA ASN A 4 -7.82 4.36 7.50
C ASN A 4 -6.61 3.48 7.25
N VAL A 5 -6.33 3.19 5.98
CA VAL A 5 -5.18 2.41 5.53
C VAL A 5 -4.22 3.34 4.80
N VAL A 6 -3.02 3.51 5.36
CA VAL A 6 -1.99 4.43 4.88
C VAL A 6 -0.69 3.69 4.61
N GLY A 7 0.14 4.25 3.76
CA GLY A 7 1.49 3.77 3.55
C GLY A 7 2.51 4.42 4.51
N PRO A 8 3.81 4.15 4.30
CA PRO A 8 4.88 4.61 5.18
C PRO A 8 5.40 6.02 4.87
N LEU A 9 4.94 6.68 3.80
CA LEU A 9 5.49 7.94 3.35
C LEU A 9 5.06 9.10 4.26
N CYS A 10 5.92 10.10 4.41
CA CYS A 10 5.69 11.29 5.22
C CYS A 10 4.73 12.31 4.55
N THR A 11 3.62 11.85 3.99
CA THR A 11 2.61 12.70 3.32
C THR A 11 1.20 12.15 3.56
N PRO A 12 0.19 13.00 3.84
CA PRO A 12 -1.19 12.54 4.00
C PRO A 12 -1.78 11.95 2.71
N LEU A 13 -1.14 12.17 1.55
CA LEU A 13 -1.58 11.60 0.28
C LEU A 13 -1.26 10.11 0.15
N ASP A 14 -0.40 9.56 1.01
CA ASP A 14 -0.05 8.14 0.99
C ASP A 14 -1.12 7.29 1.69
N THR A 15 -2.29 7.24 1.08
CA THR A 15 -3.49 6.61 1.61
C THR A 15 -4.07 5.63 0.59
N PHE A 16 -4.20 4.35 0.98
CA PHE A 16 -4.85 3.32 0.17
C PHE A 16 -6.38 3.33 0.30
N GLY A 17 -6.89 3.71 1.49
CA GLY A 17 -8.32 3.79 1.73
C GLY A 17 -8.65 4.55 3.02
N MET A 18 -9.69 5.37 2.97
CA MET A 18 -10.20 6.09 4.14
C MET A 18 -11.52 5.51 4.59
N ASN A 19 -11.73 5.40 5.90
CA ASN A 19 -12.98 4.97 6.50
C ASN A 19 -13.49 3.60 5.99
N VAL A 20 -12.56 2.67 5.75
CA VAL A 20 -12.85 1.33 5.25
C VAL A 20 -13.19 0.40 6.41
N GLU A 21 -14.11 -0.54 6.18
CA GLU A 21 -14.43 -1.61 7.14
C GLU A 21 -13.51 -2.79 6.91
N LEU A 22 -12.65 -3.10 7.89
CA LEU A 22 -11.73 -4.23 7.85
C LEU A 22 -11.84 -5.06 9.14
N PRO A 23 -11.47 -6.35 9.12
CA PRO A 23 -11.19 -7.08 10.35
C PRO A 23 -10.13 -6.36 11.19
N HIS A 24 -10.08 -6.67 12.49
CA HIS A 24 -8.97 -6.19 13.32
C HIS A 24 -7.65 -6.74 12.79
N ALA A 25 -6.64 -5.87 12.66
CA ALA A 25 -5.31 -6.24 12.16
C ALA A 25 -4.26 -5.97 13.24
N GLU A 26 -3.28 -6.86 13.34
CA GLU A 26 -2.13 -6.73 14.23
C GLU A 26 -0.83 -6.52 13.43
N GLU A 27 0.24 -6.12 14.13
CA GLU A 27 1.56 -6.01 13.50
C GLU A 27 2.00 -7.36 12.92
N GLY A 28 2.36 -7.34 11.63
CA GLY A 28 2.74 -8.55 10.89
C GLY A 28 1.63 -9.14 10.01
N ASP A 29 0.39 -8.68 10.15
CA ASP A 29 -0.68 -9.04 9.22
C ASP A 29 -0.44 -8.47 7.82
N ILE A 30 -1.00 -9.14 6.81
CA ILE A 30 -0.80 -8.79 5.40
C ILE A 30 -2.06 -8.10 4.85
N LEU A 31 -1.86 -6.90 4.30
CA LEU A 31 -2.84 -6.22 3.48
C LEU A 31 -2.63 -6.58 2.00
N VAL A 32 -3.69 -6.96 1.30
CA VAL A 32 -3.65 -7.27 -0.13
C VAL A 32 -4.48 -6.27 -0.93
N VAL A 33 -3.85 -5.62 -1.90
CA VAL A 33 -4.54 -4.80 -2.90
C VAL A 33 -4.72 -5.63 -4.15
N PHE A 34 -5.97 -5.90 -4.52
CA PHE A 34 -6.28 -6.68 -5.71
C PHE A 34 -6.22 -5.83 -6.98
N ASN A 35 -6.08 -6.49 -8.13
CA ASN A 35 -6.09 -5.87 -9.45
C ASN A 35 -4.98 -4.83 -9.69
N SER A 36 -3.83 -4.98 -9.03
CA SER A 36 -2.70 -4.04 -9.08
C SER A 36 -1.71 -4.29 -10.23
N GLY A 37 -2.07 -5.10 -11.24
CA GLY A 37 -1.15 -5.53 -12.30
C GLY A 37 -0.91 -4.50 -13.42
N ALA A 38 -1.75 -3.47 -13.54
CA ALA A 38 -1.60 -2.43 -14.56
C ALA A 38 -1.52 -1.05 -13.91
N TYR A 39 -0.62 -0.19 -14.41
CA TYR A 39 -0.39 1.18 -13.91
C TYR A 39 -0.08 1.27 -12.40
N GLY A 40 0.45 0.21 -11.80
CA GLY A 40 0.96 0.19 -10.43
C GLY A 40 2.41 0.67 -10.39
N PHE A 41 3.35 -0.26 -10.39
CA PHE A 41 4.80 -0.01 -10.33
C PHE A 41 5.28 1.04 -11.34
N SER A 42 4.91 0.88 -12.62
CA SER A 42 5.37 1.74 -13.71
C SER A 42 4.87 3.19 -13.66
N ALA A 43 3.82 3.48 -12.90
CA ALA A 43 3.27 4.83 -12.74
C ALA A 43 3.60 5.45 -11.36
N SER A 44 4.26 4.69 -10.48
CA SER A 44 4.54 5.10 -9.11
C SER A 44 5.85 5.91 -9.01
N PRO A 45 5.96 6.87 -8.08
CA PRO A 45 7.20 7.62 -7.86
C PRO A 45 8.20 6.78 -7.04
N LEU A 46 8.73 5.71 -7.63
CA LEU A 46 9.50 4.65 -6.94
C LEU A 46 10.66 5.16 -6.07
N GLN A 47 11.27 6.28 -6.45
CA GLN A 47 12.42 6.85 -5.73
C GLN A 47 12.05 7.91 -4.69
N PHE A 48 10.75 8.19 -4.50
CA PHE A 48 10.31 9.15 -3.50
C PHE A 48 10.64 8.66 -2.09
N LEU A 49 11.32 9.50 -1.30
CA LEU A 49 11.80 9.17 0.05
C LEU A 49 12.79 7.99 0.14
N SER A 50 13.38 7.54 -0.99
CA SER A 50 14.49 6.58 -1.04
C SER A 50 14.23 5.23 -0.35
N HIS A 51 12.97 4.77 -0.33
CA HIS A 51 12.64 3.41 0.07
C HIS A 51 13.17 2.41 -0.97
N ALA A 52 13.38 1.15 -0.54
CA ALA A 52 13.70 0.08 -1.49
C ALA A 52 12.53 -0.18 -2.44
N GLU A 53 12.83 -0.55 -3.68
CA GLU A 53 11.81 -0.96 -4.64
C GLU A 53 11.16 -2.29 -4.20
N PRO A 54 9.84 -2.47 -4.41
CA PRO A 54 9.16 -3.72 -4.07
C PRO A 54 9.58 -4.87 -5.00
N ASP A 55 9.62 -6.08 -4.48
CA ASP A 55 9.86 -7.29 -5.27
C ASP A 55 8.67 -7.60 -6.21
N GLU A 56 8.96 -8.01 -7.45
CA GLU A 56 7.98 -8.57 -8.39
C GLU A 56 8.26 -10.06 -8.60
N ILE A 57 7.27 -10.91 -8.31
CA ILE A 57 7.38 -12.37 -8.42
C ILE A 57 6.44 -12.88 -9.51
N ILE A 58 6.98 -13.65 -10.45
CA ILE A 58 6.21 -14.37 -11.48
C ILE A 58 6.13 -15.85 -11.06
N VAL A 59 4.92 -16.41 -11.04
CA VAL A 59 4.63 -17.80 -10.61
C VAL A 59 4.25 -18.66 -11.80
#